data_AF-A0A077ZTK2-F1
#
_entry.id   AF-A0A077ZTK2-F1
#
_cell.length_a   1.000
_cell.length_b   1.000
_cell.length_c   1.000
_cell.angle_alpha   90.00
_cell.angle_beta   90.00
_cell.angle_gamma   90.00
#
_symmetry.space_group_name_H-M   'P 1'
#
loop_
_entity.id
_entity.type
_entity.pdbx_description
1 polymer ?
#
loop_
_entity_poly.entity_id
_entity_poly.type
_entity_poly.pdbx_seq_one_letter_code
_entity_poly.pdbx_strand_id
1 'polypeptide(L)'
;MNTAEVSKLTALSAICTNYQIITQGQCFFCSLVCPSCVMFSTHKGHEVIQPDEAVRKIRDKFDQNIKSGKLKVEYTETFLVDIRQALVQCDQQRNKILKDVDKVMNDLIQVLKDRKNAVIVSVDEYFKQEKEKILLEESKWRDRQKICEELLKLSSKKDSDQEILIRSKYVADGIDQLNERQKFSELKLISSLDAIVHHRDDADKAVDISSSELMQLFKGYLQINEYKRLQYKC
;
A
#
# COMPACT_ATOMS: atom_id res chain seq x y z
N MET A 1 -20.93 53.47 69.05
CA MET A 1 -20.08 52.89 67.99
C MET A 1 -19.30 51.74 68.60
N ASN A 2 -19.62 50.51 68.18
CA ASN A 2 -19.14 49.28 68.80
C ASN A 2 -17.65 49.04 68.47
N THR A 3 -16.82 48.99 69.50
CA THR A 3 -15.39 48.64 69.46
C THR A 3 -15.12 47.20 69.01
N ALA A 4 -16.15 46.38 68.81
CA ALA A 4 -16.05 45.01 68.32
C ALA A 4 -15.86 44.90 66.79
N GLU A 5 -16.16 45.93 66.00
CA GLU A 5 -15.94 45.90 64.54
C GLU A 5 -14.51 46.25 64.14
N VAL A 6 -13.77 46.99 64.97
CA VAL A 6 -12.38 47.39 64.69
C VAL A 6 -11.40 46.21 64.85
N SER A 7 -11.72 45.22 65.69
CA SER A 7 -10.85 44.07 65.96
C SER A 7 -10.93 42.93 64.94
N LYS A 8 -11.81 43.00 63.92
CA LYS A 8 -11.86 41.99 62.84
C LYS A 8 -11.12 42.40 61.57
N LEU A 9 -10.73 43.67 61.42
CA LEU A 9 -9.97 44.16 60.26
C LEU A 9 -8.43 44.09 60.46
N THR A 10 -7.95 43.76 61.65
CA THR A 10 -6.52 43.70 61.99
C THR A 10 -5.83 42.39 61.67
N ALA A 11 -6.50 41.41 61.06
CA ALA A 11 -5.95 40.05 61.00
C ALA A 11 -5.04 39.73 59.79
N LEU A 12 -5.03 40.50 58.70
CA LEU A 12 -4.20 40.18 57.52
C LEU A 12 -3.76 41.44 56.74
N SER A 13 -2.98 42.34 57.36
CA SER A 13 -2.32 43.42 56.62
C SER A 13 -1.05 42.90 55.94
N ALA A 14 -1.10 42.64 54.63
CA ALA A 14 0.09 42.29 53.87
C ALA A 14 1.01 43.52 53.74
N ILE A 15 2.29 43.35 54.09
CA ILE A 15 3.32 44.39 53.99
C ILE A 15 3.96 44.30 52.61
N CYS A 16 4.08 45.45 51.93
CA CYS A 16 4.80 45.55 50.68
C CYS A 16 6.29 45.30 50.91
N THR A 17 6.86 44.31 50.22
CA THR A 17 8.27 43.93 50.34
C THR A 17 9.23 45.05 49.94
N ASN A 18 8.86 45.90 48.96
CA ASN A 18 9.73 46.94 48.42
C ASN A 18 9.82 48.19 49.31
N TYR A 19 8.72 48.56 49.96
CA TYR A 19 8.63 49.82 50.71
C TYR A 19 8.33 49.62 52.21
N GLN A 20 8.18 48.37 52.66
CA GLN A 20 7.89 48.00 54.05
C GLN A 20 6.67 48.70 54.66
N ILE A 21 5.69 49.02 53.80
CA ILE A 21 4.42 49.67 54.17
C ILE A 21 3.22 48.77 53.87
N ILE A 22 2.12 48.99 54.59
CA ILE A 22 0.88 48.23 54.44
C ILE A 22 0.32 48.40 53.01
N THR A 23 -0.05 47.29 52.39
CA THR A 23 -0.77 47.30 51.11
C THR A 23 -2.20 47.80 51.32
N GLN A 24 -2.66 48.71 50.46
CA GLN A 24 -3.93 49.43 50.64
C GLN A 24 -4.86 49.31 49.42
N GLY A 25 -4.42 48.68 48.33
CA GLY A 25 -5.23 48.50 47.13
C GLY A 25 -4.88 47.21 46.40
N GLN A 26 -5.75 46.79 45.48
CA GLN A 26 -5.48 45.71 44.56
C GLN A 26 -5.30 46.30 43.15
N CYS A 27 -4.15 46.05 42.54
CA CYS A 27 -3.91 46.33 41.14
C CYS A 27 -4.58 45.24 40.29
N PHE A 28 -5.35 45.63 39.26
CA PHE A 28 -6.10 44.68 38.42
C PHE A 28 -5.22 43.61 37.74
N PHE A 29 -3.99 43.98 37.39
CA PHE A 29 -3.07 43.12 36.60
C PHE A 29 -2.07 42.30 37.42
N CYS A 30 -1.92 42.56 38.73
CA CYS A 30 -0.75 42.06 39.47
C CYS A 30 -1.13 41.40 40.80
N SER A 31 -1.39 42.19 41.84
CA SER A 31 -1.58 41.74 43.23
C SER A 31 -1.94 42.93 44.13
N LEU A 32 -1.96 42.70 45.45
CA LEU A 32 -2.06 43.76 46.46
C LEU A 32 -0.86 44.70 46.35
N VAL A 33 -1.14 46.01 46.31
CA VAL A 33 -0.16 47.07 46.10
C VAL A 33 -0.24 48.11 47.22
N CYS A 34 0.90 48.70 47.57
CA CYS A 34 0.96 49.86 48.46
C CYS A 34 0.93 51.17 47.64
N PRO A 35 0.59 52.31 48.26
CA PRO A 35 0.53 53.59 47.57
C PRO A 35 1.85 53.98 46.87
N SER A 36 3.00 53.71 47.50
CA SER A 36 4.32 54.01 46.92
C SER A 36 4.59 53.22 45.63
N CYS A 37 4.17 51.95 45.59
CA CYS A 37 4.27 51.12 44.39
C CYS A 37 3.41 51.65 43.23
N VAL A 38 2.21 52.16 43.55
CA VAL A 38 1.27 52.73 42.56
C VAL A 38 1.76 54.08 42.04
N MET A 39 2.38 54.90 42.88
CA MET A 39 2.83 56.24 42.47
C MET A 39 4.20 56.25 41.80
N PHE A 40 5.14 55.42 42.27
CA PHE A 40 6.56 55.57 41.96
C PHE A 40 7.23 54.32 41.36
N SER A 41 6.49 53.22 41.19
CA SER A 41 7.05 51.94 40.78
C SER A 41 6.26 51.29 39.64
N THR A 42 6.36 49.97 39.52
CA THR A 42 5.85 49.12 38.44
C THR A 42 4.32 49.12 38.27
N HIS A 43 3.58 49.79 39.15
CA HIS A 43 2.11 49.86 39.08
C HIS A 43 1.60 51.27 38.72
N LYS A 44 2.49 52.16 38.26
CA LYS A 44 2.13 53.52 37.85
C LYS A 44 1.21 53.49 36.63
N GLY A 45 0.03 54.08 36.79
CA GLY A 45 -1.00 54.14 35.75
C GLY A 45 -1.88 52.89 35.65
N HIS A 46 -1.66 51.87 36.49
CA HIS A 46 -2.59 50.73 36.57
C HIS A 46 -3.86 51.12 37.32
N GLU A 47 -4.99 50.51 36.93
CA GLU A 47 -6.23 50.64 37.67
C GLU A 47 -6.11 49.92 39.02
N VAL A 48 -6.33 50.67 40.10
CA VAL A 48 -6.28 50.20 41.48
C VAL A 48 -7.65 50.37 42.10
N ILE A 49 -8.18 49.26 42.62
CA ILE A 49 -9.46 49.23 43.33
C ILE A 49 -9.23 48.93 44.80
N GLN A 50 -10.22 49.28 45.63
CA GLN A 50 -10.17 48.98 47.06
C GLN A 50 -10.15 47.47 47.29
N PRO A 51 -9.40 46.96 48.30
CA PRO A 51 -9.30 45.52 48.55
C PRO A 51 -10.66 44.85 48.74
N ASP A 52 -11.60 45.51 49.43
CA ASP A 52 -12.96 44.98 49.65
C ASP A 52 -13.74 44.81 48.35
N GLU A 53 -13.59 45.75 47.41
CA GLU A 53 -14.22 45.69 46.09
C GLU A 53 -13.56 44.60 45.22
N ALA A 54 -12.23 44.46 45.30
CA ALA A 54 -11.51 43.40 44.61
C ALA A 54 -11.93 42.01 45.07
N VAL A 55 -12.01 41.80 46.39
CA VAL A 55 -12.49 40.55 46.98
C VAL A 55 -13.92 40.28 46.54
N ARG A 56 -14.80 41.29 46.49
CA ARG A 56 -16.17 41.14 45.98
C ARG A 56 -16.18 40.69 44.52
N LYS A 57 -15.44 41.35 43.63
CA LYS A 57 -15.35 40.96 42.20
C LYS A 57 -14.79 39.56 42.00
N ILE A 58 -13.80 39.14 42.81
CA ILE A 58 -13.25 37.78 42.77
C ILE A 58 -14.29 36.77 43.26
N ARG A 59 -15.00 37.06 44.37
CA ARG A 59 -16.07 36.21 44.89
C ARG A 59 -17.21 36.07 43.88
N ASP A 60 -17.63 37.15 43.23
CA ASP A 60 -18.65 37.11 42.19
C ASP A 60 -18.22 36.21 41.02
N LYS A 61 -16.95 36.26 40.60
CA LYS A 61 -16.40 35.35 39.59
C LYS A 61 -16.36 33.90 40.07
N PHE A 62 -15.99 33.64 41.32
CA PHE A 62 -16.06 32.30 41.90
C PHE A 62 -17.49 31.79 41.88
N ASP A 63 -18.44 32.56 42.39
CA ASP A 63 -19.85 32.21 42.43
C ASP A 63 -20.42 31.96 41.03
N GLN A 64 -20.04 32.76 40.04
CA GLN A 64 -20.40 32.53 38.63
C GLN A 64 -19.85 31.19 38.13
N ASN A 65 -18.58 30.86 38.38
CA ASN A 65 -17.98 29.60 37.94
C ASN A 65 -18.48 28.38 38.72
N ILE A 66 -18.84 28.55 40.00
CA ILE A 66 -19.52 27.53 40.82
C ILE A 66 -20.92 27.27 40.25
N LYS A 67 -21.71 28.33 40.02
CA LYS A 67 -23.06 28.25 39.44
C LYS A 67 -23.05 27.64 38.03
N SER A 68 -22.06 27.97 37.21
CA SER A 68 -21.87 27.37 35.89
C SER A 68 -21.29 25.96 35.94
N GLY A 69 -20.98 25.43 37.13
CA GLY A 69 -20.43 24.08 37.31
C GLY A 69 -19.00 23.90 36.82
N LYS A 70 -18.27 24.95 36.44
CA LYS A 70 -16.92 24.84 35.86
C LYS A 70 -15.86 24.42 36.89
N LEU A 71 -16.12 24.67 38.17
CA LEU A 71 -15.26 24.25 39.27
C LEU A 71 -15.66 22.88 39.86
N LYS A 72 -16.63 22.19 39.25
CA LYS A 72 -17.00 20.83 39.61
C LYS A 72 -16.01 19.84 39.00
N VAL A 73 -15.58 18.86 39.78
CA VAL A 73 -14.67 17.80 39.30
C VAL A 73 -15.32 17.05 38.14
N GLU A 74 -16.62 16.83 38.23
CA GLU A 74 -17.46 16.18 37.24
C GLU A 74 -17.38 16.90 35.88
N TYR A 75 -17.27 18.23 35.87
CA TYR A 75 -17.14 19.01 34.63
C TYR A 75 -15.82 18.69 33.91
N THR A 76 -14.71 18.58 34.63
CA THR A 76 -13.43 18.18 34.02
C THR A 76 -13.38 16.68 33.70
N GLU A 77 -14.08 15.86 34.48
CA GLU A 77 -14.13 14.42 34.29
C GLU A 77 -14.78 14.03 32.96
N THR A 78 -15.84 14.73 32.53
CA THR A 78 -16.48 14.47 31.22
C THR A 78 -15.49 14.65 30.06
N PHE A 79 -14.71 15.74 30.05
CA PHE A 79 -13.71 15.95 29.00
C PHE A 79 -12.59 14.90 29.06
N LEU A 80 -12.17 14.48 30.26
CA LEU A 80 -11.18 13.42 30.40
C LEU A 80 -11.70 12.08 29.87
N VAL A 81 -12.98 11.77 30.07
CA VAL A 81 -13.64 10.59 29.50
C VAL A 81 -13.65 10.67 27.97
N ASP A 82 -14.04 11.81 27.40
CA ASP A 82 -14.06 12.01 25.95
C ASP A 82 -12.67 11.85 25.32
N ILE A 83 -11.64 12.43 25.94
CA ILE A 83 -10.24 12.29 25.50
C ILE A 83 -9.80 10.83 25.55
N ARG A 84 -10.12 10.12 26.64
CA ARG A 84 -9.80 8.68 26.78
C ARG A 84 -10.52 7.84 25.73
N GLN A 85 -11.79 8.15 25.43
CA GLN A 85 -12.54 7.46 24.39
C GLN A 85 -11.94 7.71 23.00
N ALA A 86 -11.55 8.96 22.70
CA ALA A 86 -10.89 9.31 21.45
C ALA A 86 -9.53 8.58 21.29
N LEU A 87 -8.75 8.46 22.36
CA LEU A 87 -7.50 7.68 22.36
C LEU A 87 -7.77 6.20 22.03
N VAL A 88 -8.75 5.58 22.69
CA VAL A 88 -9.13 4.19 22.41
C VAL A 88 -9.58 4.01 20.96
N GLN A 89 -10.40 4.93 20.43
CA GLN A 89 -10.83 4.90 19.03
C GLN A 89 -9.64 5.04 18.07
N CYS A 90 -8.69 5.92 18.37
CA CYS A 90 -7.48 6.10 17.58
C CYS A 90 -6.66 4.80 17.52
N ASP A 91 -6.44 4.15 18.66
CA ASP A 91 -5.72 2.86 18.73
C ASP A 91 -6.48 1.74 17.99
N GLN A 92 -7.81 1.69 18.10
CA GLN A 92 -8.64 0.75 17.36
C GLN A 92 -8.54 0.97 15.85
N GLN A 93 -8.61 2.22 15.38
CA GLN A 93 -8.46 2.54 13.96
C GLN A 93 -7.06 2.23 13.45
N ARG A 94 -6.00 2.56 14.22
CA ARG A 94 -4.62 2.19 13.88
C ARG A 94 -4.50 0.68 13.66
N ASN A 95 -4.97 -0.11 14.62
CA ASN A 95 -4.88 -1.58 14.54
C ASN A 95 -5.71 -2.16 13.38
N LYS A 96 -6.85 -1.53 13.07
CA LYS A 96 -7.67 -1.90 11.90
C LYS A 96 -6.91 -1.62 10.60
N ILE A 97 -6.35 -0.41 10.44
CA ILE A 97 -5.59 -0.03 9.25
C ILE A 97 -4.38 -0.96 9.07
N LEU A 98 -3.65 -1.28 10.14
CA LEU A 98 -2.52 -2.22 10.05
C LEU A 98 -2.94 -3.60 9.54
N LYS A 99 -4.06 -4.14 10.04
CA LYS A 99 -4.62 -5.42 9.54
C LYS A 99 -5.06 -5.34 8.08
N ASP A 100 -5.67 -4.23 7.68
CA ASP A 100 -6.12 -4.02 6.31
C ASP A 100 -4.91 -3.94 5.35
N VAL A 101 -3.83 -3.25 5.74
CA VAL A 101 -2.56 -3.21 5.00
C VAL A 101 -1.97 -4.60 4.83
N ASP A 102 -1.84 -5.36 5.92
CA ASP A 102 -1.31 -6.73 5.87
C ASP A 102 -2.15 -7.63 4.96
N LYS A 103 -3.48 -7.50 5.04
CA LYS A 103 -4.40 -8.26 4.18
C LYS A 103 -4.19 -7.93 2.70
N VAL A 104 -4.18 -6.64 2.35
CA VAL A 104 -4.00 -6.21 0.94
C VAL A 104 -2.65 -6.67 0.39
N MET A 105 -1.57 -6.60 1.18
CA MET A 105 -0.26 -7.07 0.76
C MET A 105 -0.21 -8.59 0.56
N ASN A 106 -0.83 -9.36 1.45
CA ASN A 106 -0.92 -10.81 1.29
C ASN A 106 -1.74 -11.22 0.07
N ASP A 107 -2.86 -10.54 -0.17
CA ASP A 107 -3.69 -10.75 -1.35
C ASP A 107 -2.89 -10.45 -2.65
N LEU A 108 -2.10 -9.37 -2.66
CA LEU A 108 -1.22 -9.03 -3.80
C LEU A 108 -0.16 -10.11 -4.05
N ILE A 109 0.51 -10.56 -3.00
CA ILE A 109 1.51 -11.63 -3.06
C ILE A 109 0.87 -12.90 -3.64
N GLN A 110 -0.35 -13.22 -3.22
CA GLN A 110 -1.06 -14.41 -3.72
C GLN A 110 -1.39 -14.28 -5.21
N VAL A 111 -1.93 -13.13 -5.64
CA VAL A 111 -2.19 -12.86 -7.07
C VAL A 111 -0.93 -13.01 -7.91
N LEU A 112 0.20 -12.47 -7.44
CA LEU A 112 1.48 -12.58 -8.13
C LEU A 112 1.99 -14.03 -8.19
N LYS A 113 1.83 -14.81 -7.12
CA LYS A 113 2.17 -16.25 -7.10
C LYS A 113 1.33 -17.05 -8.08
N ASP A 114 0.02 -16.82 -8.08
CA ASP A 114 -0.91 -17.51 -8.98
C ASP A 114 -0.60 -17.16 -10.44
N ARG A 115 -0.33 -15.88 -10.72
CA ARG A 115 0.05 -15.43 -12.06
C ARG A 115 1.38 -16.02 -12.52
N LYS A 116 2.40 -16.04 -11.66
CA LYS A 116 3.69 -16.69 -11.93
C LYS A 116 3.48 -18.15 -12.34
N ASN A 117 2.68 -18.89 -11.57
CA ASN A 117 2.41 -20.30 -11.85
C ASN A 117 1.65 -20.47 -13.17
N ALA A 118 0.68 -19.61 -13.46
CA ALA A 118 -0.05 -19.64 -14.73
C ALA A 118 0.88 -19.42 -15.95
N VAL A 119 1.83 -18.47 -15.84
CA VAL A 119 2.82 -18.22 -16.91
C VAL A 119 3.76 -19.41 -17.07
N ILE A 120 4.25 -20.02 -15.98
CA ILE A 120 5.09 -21.22 -16.05
C ILE A 120 4.36 -22.35 -16.78
N VAL A 121 3.11 -22.64 -16.41
CA VAL A 121 2.30 -23.67 -17.06
C VAL A 121 2.09 -23.36 -18.55
N SER A 122 1.79 -22.10 -18.89
CA SER A 122 1.61 -21.69 -20.28
C SER A 122 2.89 -21.85 -21.12
N VAL A 123 4.06 -21.57 -20.54
CA VAL A 123 5.35 -21.73 -21.22
C VAL A 123 5.68 -23.22 -21.40
N ASP A 124 5.48 -24.03 -20.37
CA ASP A 124 5.75 -25.47 -20.43
C ASP A 124 4.87 -26.17 -21.47
N GLU A 125 3.56 -25.91 -21.45
CA GLU A 125 2.61 -26.47 -22.41
C GLU A 125 2.94 -26.05 -23.86
N TYR A 126 3.34 -24.79 -24.06
CA TYR A 126 3.79 -24.30 -25.35
C TYR A 126 4.99 -25.09 -25.88
N PHE A 127 6.04 -25.25 -25.07
CA PHE A 127 7.23 -25.98 -25.48
C PHE A 127 6.97 -27.48 -25.68
N LYS A 128 6.05 -28.06 -24.92
CA LYS A 128 5.61 -29.44 -25.11
C LYS A 128 4.94 -29.64 -26.47
N GLN A 129 4.02 -28.77 -26.85
CA GLN A 129 3.35 -28.82 -28.16
C GLN A 129 4.34 -28.60 -29.31
N GLU A 130 5.25 -27.64 -29.20
CA GLU A 130 6.27 -27.41 -30.23
C GLU A 130 7.23 -28.61 -30.36
N LYS A 131 7.61 -29.23 -29.24
CA LYS A 131 8.42 -30.47 -29.24
C LYS A 131 7.69 -31.62 -29.92
N GLU A 132 6.40 -31.82 -29.64
CA GLU A 132 5.60 -32.88 -30.27
C GLU A 132 5.52 -32.71 -31.79
N LYS A 133 5.37 -31.47 -32.28
CA LYS A 133 5.42 -31.18 -33.73
C LYS A 133 6.76 -31.54 -34.35
N ILE A 134 7.87 -31.18 -33.70
CA ILE A 134 9.21 -31.55 -34.18
C ILE A 134 9.39 -33.07 -34.23
N LEU A 135 8.99 -33.78 -33.17
CA LEU A 135 9.11 -35.24 -33.10
C LEU A 135 8.27 -35.94 -34.18
N LEU A 136 7.09 -35.41 -34.50
CA LEU A 136 6.27 -35.93 -35.58
C LEU A 136 6.95 -35.79 -36.95
N GLU A 137 7.52 -34.61 -37.23
CA GLU A 137 8.29 -34.38 -38.46
C GLU A 137 9.55 -35.26 -38.52
N GLU A 138 10.27 -35.39 -37.41
CA GLU A 138 11.42 -36.29 -37.30
C GLU A 138 11.03 -37.75 -37.62
N SER A 139 9.91 -38.23 -37.08
CA SER A 139 9.43 -39.59 -37.33
C SER A 139 9.17 -39.82 -38.83
N LYS A 140 8.51 -38.88 -39.52
CA LYS A 140 8.27 -38.97 -40.97
C LYS A 140 9.57 -39.07 -41.74
N TRP A 141 10.57 -38.27 -41.38
CA TRP A 141 11.88 -38.29 -42.03
C TRP A 141 12.66 -39.57 -41.76
N ARG A 142 12.57 -40.13 -40.55
CA ARG A 142 13.15 -41.45 -40.24
C ARG A 142 12.52 -42.55 -41.08
N ASP A 143 11.21 -42.51 -41.32
CA ASP A 143 10.55 -43.50 -42.15
C ASP A 143 10.92 -43.35 -43.63
N ARG A 144 11.03 -42.11 -44.15
CA ARG A 144 11.58 -41.85 -45.49
C ARG A 144 13.01 -42.37 -45.63
N GLN A 145 13.84 -42.18 -44.61
CA GLN A 145 15.20 -42.71 -44.61
C GLN A 145 15.21 -44.24 -44.73
N LYS A 146 14.36 -44.95 -43.98
CA LYS A 146 14.22 -46.42 -44.07
C LYS A 146 13.80 -46.85 -45.48
N ILE A 147 12.79 -46.19 -46.07
CA ILE A 147 12.35 -46.46 -47.45
C ILE A 147 13.52 -46.31 -48.42
N CYS A 148 14.27 -45.21 -48.33
CA CYS A 148 15.44 -44.97 -49.17
C CYS A 148 16.50 -46.09 -49.02
N GLU A 149 16.83 -46.48 -47.79
CA GLU A 149 17.79 -47.57 -47.52
C GLU A 149 17.32 -48.92 -48.10
N GLU A 150 16.01 -49.22 -48.02
CA GLU A 150 15.45 -50.43 -48.59
C GLU A 150 15.46 -50.43 -50.13
N LEU A 151 15.10 -49.30 -50.76
CA LEU A 151 15.16 -49.15 -52.21
C LEU A 151 16.60 -49.28 -52.73
N LEU A 152 17.58 -48.71 -52.04
CA LEU A 152 19.01 -48.86 -52.37
C LEU A 152 19.49 -50.31 -52.22
N LYS A 153 19.01 -51.03 -51.19
CA LYS A 153 19.29 -52.48 -51.02
C LYS A 153 18.67 -53.33 -52.12
N LEU A 154 17.49 -52.95 -52.63
CA LEU A 154 16.87 -53.64 -53.76
C LEU A 154 17.66 -53.39 -55.04
N SER A 155 18.06 -52.14 -55.33
CA SER A 155 18.76 -51.79 -56.57
C SER A 155 20.19 -52.33 -56.68
N SER A 156 20.83 -52.66 -55.56
CA SER A 156 22.25 -53.07 -55.53
C SER A 156 22.48 -54.56 -55.77
N LYS A 157 21.45 -55.40 -55.85
CA LYS A 157 21.59 -56.86 -56.07
C LYS A 157 21.62 -57.19 -57.56
N LYS A 158 22.54 -58.08 -57.97
CA LYS A 158 22.76 -58.48 -59.38
C LYS A 158 21.56 -59.14 -60.07
N ASP A 159 20.65 -59.77 -59.33
CA ASP A 159 19.42 -60.39 -59.83
C ASP A 159 18.15 -59.67 -59.31
N SER A 160 18.22 -58.35 -59.12
CA SER A 160 17.17 -57.57 -58.46
C SER A 160 15.91 -57.35 -59.29
N ASP A 161 15.96 -57.49 -60.61
CA ASP A 161 14.85 -57.13 -61.50
C ASP A 161 13.54 -57.87 -61.15
N GLN A 162 13.62 -59.16 -60.86
CA GLN A 162 12.43 -59.95 -60.50
C GLN A 162 11.88 -59.55 -59.12
N GLU A 163 12.73 -59.24 -58.14
CA GLU A 163 12.33 -58.77 -56.81
C GLU A 163 11.72 -57.35 -56.88
N ILE A 164 12.27 -56.48 -57.73
CA ILE A 164 11.73 -55.14 -58.01
C ILE A 164 10.35 -55.24 -58.65
N LEU A 165 10.16 -56.14 -59.62
CA LEU A 165 8.85 -56.37 -60.23
C LEU A 165 7.82 -56.88 -59.22
N ILE A 166 8.20 -57.83 -58.36
CA ILE A 166 7.34 -58.37 -57.28
C ILE A 166 6.95 -57.25 -56.31
N ARG A 167 7.88 -56.32 -55.98
CA ARG A 167 7.64 -55.19 -55.07
C ARG A 167 7.32 -53.87 -55.77
N SER A 168 6.92 -53.91 -57.04
CA SER A 168 6.82 -52.72 -57.90
C SER A 168 5.93 -51.62 -57.32
N LYS A 169 4.82 -51.97 -56.66
CA LYS A 169 3.96 -51.01 -55.97
C LYS A 169 4.68 -50.28 -54.84
N TYR A 170 5.39 -51.01 -53.96
CA TYR A 170 6.16 -50.42 -52.87
C TYR A 170 7.28 -49.51 -53.39
N VAL A 171 7.94 -49.93 -54.49
CA VAL A 171 8.98 -49.12 -55.14
C VAL A 171 8.41 -47.82 -55.70
N ALA A 172 7.28 -47.89 -56.41
CA ALA A 172 6.62 -46.70 -56.94
C ALA A 172 6.16 -45.75 -55.82
N ASP A 173 5.42 -46.28 -54.82
CA ASP A 173 4.93 -45.49 -53.68
C ASP A 173 6.09 -44.87 -52.88
N GLY A 174 7.20 -45.60 -52.72
CA GLY A 174 8.39 -45.13 -52.02
C GLY A 174 9.13 -44.01 -52.78
N ILE A 175 9.26 -44.14 -54.10
CA ILE A 175 9.84 -43.09 -54.96
C ILE A 175 8.95 -41.83 -54.92
N ASP A 176 7.62 -41.99 -55.00
CA ASP A 176 6.69 -40.88 -54.92
C ASP A 176 6.80 -40.13 -53.57
N GLN A 177 6.88 -40.86 -52.46
CA GLN A 177 7.09 -40.27 -51.12
C GLN A 177 8.43 -39.53 -51.01
N LEU A 178 9.50 -40.03 -51.63
CA LEU A 178 10.82 -39.39 -51.63
C LEU A 178 10.89 -38.16 -52.55
N ASN A 179 10.04 -38.12 -53.58
CA ASN A 179 9.92 -36.99 -54.52
C ASN A 179 9.02 -35.86 -53.99
N GLU A 180 8.35 -36.04 -52.85
CA GLU A 180 7.62 -34.96 -52.22
C GLU A 180 8.54 -33.77 -51.92
N ARG A 181 8.10 -32.57 -52.32
CA ARG A 181 8.89 -31.34 -52.13
C ARG A 181 9.18 -31.10 -50.65
N GLN A 182 10.43 -30.79 -50.35
CA GLN A 182 10.83 -30.27 -49.04
C GLN A 182 10.00 -29.04 -48.69
N LYS A 183 9.53 -28.99 -47.44
CA LYS A 183 8.74 -27.88 -46.89
C LYS A 183 9.55 -27.23 -45.78
N PHE A 184 9.32 -25.96 -45.53
CA PHE A 184 9.92 -25.29 -44.37
C PHE A 184 8.88 -25.25 -43.26
N SER A 185 9.24 -25.80 -42.10
CA SER A 185 8.42 -25.68 -40.90
C SER A 185 8.92 -24.50 -40.07
N GLU A 186 7.97 -23.68 -39.62
CA GLU A 186 8.22 -22.52 -38.77
C GLU A 186 7.94 -22.89 -37.32
N LEU A 187 8.99 -22.83 -36.49
CA LEU A 187 8.92 -22.94 -35.05
C LEU A 187 8.88 -21.53 -34.47
N LYS A 188 7.95 -21.26 -33.58
CA LYS A 188 7.95 -20.01 -32.82
C LYS A 188 8.58 -20.30 -31.45
N LEU A 189 9.52 -19.49 -31.01
CA LEU A 189 10.13 -19.59 -29.69
C LEU A 189 9.75 -18.37 -28.88
N ILE A 190 9.26 -18.55 -27.65
CA ILE A 190 9.07 -17.44 -26.73
C ILE A 190 10.44 -16.80 -26.47
N SER A 191 10.60 -15.52 -26.77
CA SER A 191 11.88 -14.80 -26.62
C SER A 191 11.92 -13.89 -25.41
N SER A 192 10.78 -13.32 -25.02
CA SER A 192 10.70 -12.41 -23.88
C SER A 192 9.33 -12.45 -23.20
N LEU A 193 9.33 -12.12 -21.91
CA LEU A 193 8.13 -11.85 -21.13
C LEU A 193 8.05 -10.35 -20.89
N ASP A 194 6.87 -9.76 -21.09
CA ASP A 194 6.59 -8.39 -20.72
C ASP A 194 6.20 -8.32 -19.24
N ALA A 195 6.99 -7.57 -18.47
CA ALA A 195 6.74 -7.27 -17.07
C ALA A 195 6.18 -5.85 -16.87
N ILE A 196 5.61 -5.22 -17.90
CA ILE A 196 4.99 -3.91 -17.77
C ILE A 196 3.56 -4.06 -17.25
N VAL A 197 3.22 -3.32 -16.19
CA VAL A 197 1.84 -3.17 -15.74
C VAL A 197 1.22 -2.02 -16.52
N HIS A 198 0.33 -2.34 -17.47
CA HIS A 198 -0.41 -1.32 -18.21
C HIS A 198 -1.58 -0.79 -17.37
N HIS A 199 -1.41 0.39 -16.78
CA HIS A 199 -2.52 1.17 -16.23
C HIS A 199 -3.20 1.95 -17.36
N ARG A 200 -4.54 2.02 -17.36
CA ARG A 200 -5.31 2.63 -18.46
C ARG A 200 -5.39 4.16 -18.41
N ASP A 201 -5.05 4.78 -17.29
CA ASP A 201 -5.20 6.23 -17.10
C ASP A 201 -3.88 7.01 -17.22
N ASP A 202 -4.00 8.18 -17.88
CA ASP A 202 -2.97 9.16 -18.18
C ASP A 202 -2.12 9.56 -16.95
N ALA A 203 -0.81 9.72 -17.18
CA ALA A 203 0.24 9.88 -16.17
C ALA A 203 0.13 11.12 -15.24
N ASP A 204 -0.89 11.97 -15.40
CA ASP A 204 -0.93 13.31 -14.79
C ASP A 204 -1.94 13.46 -13.63
N LYS A 205 -2.62 12.39 -13.21
CA LYS A 205 -3.47 12.43 -12.01
C LYS A 205 -3.10 11.32 -11.05
N ALA A 206 -2.90 11.67 -9.77
CA ALA A 206 -2.88 10.69 -8.69
C ALA A 206 -4.25 9.99 -8.70
N VAL A 207 -4.31 8.79 -9.28
CA VAL A 207 -5.52 7.97 -9.29
C VAL A 207 -5.58 7.26 -7.94
N ASP A 208 -6.65 7.51 -7.19
CA ASP A 208 -7.03 6.67 -6.06
C ASP A 208 -7.41 5.29 -6.61
N ILE A 209 -6.43 4.38 -6.68
CA ILE A 209 -6.65 2.99 -7.11
C ILE A 209 -7.12 2.20 -5.89
N SER A 210 -8.30 1.61 -5.97
CA SER A 210 -8.78 0.70 -4.93
C SER A 210 -7.94 -0.58 -4.87
N SER A 211 -7.90 -1.24 -3.72
CA SER A 211 -7.18 -2.50 -3.58
C SER A 211 -7.66 -3.57 -4.57
N SER A 212 -8.96 -3.61 -4.89
CA SER A 212 -9.51 -4.54 -5.89
C SER A 212 -9.04 -4.23 -7.30
N GLU A 213 -8.96 -2.96 -7.69
CA GLU A 213 -8.44 -2.55 -9.00
C GLU A 213 -6.94 -2.86 -9.10
N LEU A 214 -6.18 -2.62 -8.03
CA LEU A 214 -4.78 -3.02 -7.95
C LEU A 214 -4.60 -4.52 -8.21
N MET A 215 -5.40 -5.36 -7.54
CA MET A 215 -5.35 -6.80 -7.78
C MET A 215 -5.70 -7.17 -9.23
N GLN A 216 -6.67 -6.50 -9.85
CA GLN A 216 -7.02 -6.75 -11.25
C GLN A 216 -5.90 -6.40 -12.21
N LEU A 217 -5.19 -5.28 -12.00
CA LEU A 217 -4.03 -4.91 -12.81
C LEU A 217 -2.95 -5.99 -12.78
N PHE A 218 -2.65 -6.53 -11.60
CA PHE A 218 -1.65 -7.56 -11.45
C PHE A 218 -2.07 -8.95 -11.97
N LYS A 219 -3.36 -9.20 -12.20
CA LYS A 219 -3.79 -10.41 -12.94
C LYS A 219 -3.31 -10.39 -14.40
N GLY A 220 -3.16 -9.20 -14.99
CA GLY A 220 -2.64 -9.01 -16.33
C GLY A 220 -1.11 -8.91 -16.41
N TYR A 221 -0.41 -8.86 -15.26
CA TYR A 221 1.04 -8.74 -15.19
C TYR A 221 1.76 -9.97 -15.75
N LEU A 222 2.95 -9.79 -16.32
CA LEU A 222 3.79 -10.86 -16.83
C LEU A 222 3.13 -11.62 -18.01
N GLN A 223 3.18 -11.05 -19.20
CA GLN A 223 2.62 -11.66 -20.43
C GLN A 223 3.73 -12.12 -21.37
N ILE A 224 3.44 -13.10 -22.24
CA ILE A 224 4.35 -13.48 -23.31
C ILE A 224 4.23 -12.41 -24.41
N ASN A 225 5.34 -11.73 -24.72
CA ASN A 225 5.31 -10.57 -25.59
C ASN A 225 5.83 -10.87 -26.99
N GLU A 226 6.98 -11.54 -27.06
CA GLU A 226 7.69 -11.73 -28.31
C GLU A 226 7.95 -13.20 -28.59
N TYR A 227 7.83 -13.54 -29.87
CA TYR A 227 8.21 -14.83 -30.42
C TYR A 227 9.32 -14.65 -31.43
N LYS A 228 10.44 -15.34 -31.22
CA LYS A 228 11.48 -15.51 -32.24
C LYS A 228 11.10 -16.67 -33.15
N ARG A 229 11.08 -16.42 -34.46
CA ARG A 229 10.80 -17.45 -35.47
C ARG A 229 12.09 -18.19 -35.81
N LEU A 230 12.05 -19.51 -35.76
CA LEU A 230 13.07 -20.40 -36.31
C LEU A 230 12.46 -21.17 -37.46
N GLN A 231 13.19 -21.28 -38.57
CA GLN A 231 12.78 -22.10 -39.69
C GLN A 231 13.75 -23.27 -39.82
N TYR A 232 13.20 -24.46 -40.06
CA TYR A 232 13.99 -25.64 -40.36
C TYR A 232 13.43 -26.35 -41.59
N LYS A 233 14.30 -27.04 -42.30
CA LYS A 233 13.94 -27.81 -43.49
C LYS A 233 13.29 -29.12 -43.05
N CYS A 234 12.10 -29.37 -43.58
CA CYS A 234 11.28 -30.56 -43.45
C CYS A 234 10.94 -31.14 -44.83
#